data_AF-A0A7C7NWG5-F1
#
_entry.id   AF-A0A7C7NWG5-F1
#
_cell.length_a   1.000
_cell.length_b   1.000
_cell.length_c   1.000
_cell.angle_alpha   90.00
_cell.angle_beta   90.00
_cell.angle_gamma   90.00
#
_symmetry.space_group_name_H-M   'P 1'
#
loop_
_entity.id
_entity.type
_entity.pdbx_description
1 polymer ?
#
loop_
_entity_poly.entity_id
_entity_poly.type
_entity_poly.pdbx_seq_one_letter_code
_entity_poly.pdbx_strand_id
1 'polypeptide(L)'
;MKITNFFLPVCFLAIVSGQEGEITPLSQKVGLTLDAEENLFYNVFLDIDGFESAQFYEMSIHTVIARISFVQYSQQKTSKRKYKMMEFLRMKEAVDVQPIITAEDRLLVKENLTYLQTDEILSGIQEDQYVTIYHRSGRRIRGTLKEYGNKNLIIQTPVSLEKIPIWDMESISYREGINYQSNWKFPLYAFSALAGLILAESWNEQTRPHIDSVWYNRFLGSMAGLLAGSEAFQTFNVLTSPKTFFALTPEEMDRLKE
;
A
#
# COMPACT_ATOMS: atom_id res chain seq x y z
N MET A 1 -71.35 5.13 -10.07
CA MET A 1 -69.89 5.23 -10.30
C MET A 1 -69.49 6.65 -9.98
N LYS A 2 -68.83 6.89 -8.83
CA LYS A 2 -67.35 6.93 -8.66
C LYS A 2 -66.75 8.14 -9.41
N ILE A 3 -65.97 9.07 -8.87
CA ILE A 3 -65.31 9.27 -7.57
C ILE A 3 -65.07 10.79 -7.46
N THR A 4 -65.33 11.36 -6.28
CA THR A 4 -65.00 12.72 -5.88
C THR A 4 -63.49 12.86 -5.69
N ASN A 5 -62.83 13.77 -6.41
CA ASN A 5 -61.42 14.09 -6.19
C ASN A 5 -61.28 15.18 -5.13
N PHE A 6 -60.98 14.73 -3.91
CA PHE A 6 -60.62 15.56 -2.76
C PHE A 6 -59.13 15.94 -2.88
N PHE A 7 -58.85 17.21 -3.19
CA PHE A 7 -57.49 17.74 -3.14
C PHE A 7 -57.12 18.09 -1.69
N LEU A 8 -56.25 17.28 -1.10
CA LEU A 8 -55.69 17.47 0.24
C LEU A 8 -54.36 18.23 0.08
N PRO A 9 -54.17 19.42 0.66
CA PRO A 9 -52.87 20.08 0.64
C PRO A 9 -51.99 19.40 1.71
N VAL A 10 -51.00 18.64 1.26
CA VAL A 10 -49.97 18.09 2.14
C VAL A 10 -49.04 19.25 2.53
N CYS A 11 -49.26 19.82 3.71
CA CYS A 11 -48.30 20.68 4.38
C CYS A 11 -47.00 19.89 4.58
N PHE A 12 -45.97 20.21 3.78
CA PHE A 12 -44.60 19.87 4.08
C PHE A 12 -44.20 20.64 5.35
N LEU A 13 -44.42 20.03 6.51
CA LEU A 13 -43.69 20.35 7.73
C LEU A 13 -42.24 19.96 7.46
N ALA A 14 -41.46 20.90 6.92
CA ALA A 14 -40.02 20.84 7.04
C ALA A 14 -39.70 20.82 8.53
N ILE A 15 -39.36 19.64 9.04
CA ILE A 15 -38.71 19.50 10.34
C ILE A 15 -37.37 20.21 10.19
N VAL A 16 -37.36 21.49 10.51
CA VAL A 16 -36.13 22.23 10.79
C VAL A 16 -35.58 21.59 12.05
N SER A 17 -34.65 20.64 11.88
CA SER A 17 -33.81 20.14 12.96
C SER A 17 -32.97 21.30 13.46
N GLY A 18 -33.51 22.01 14.46
CA GLY A 18 -32.92 23.21 15.04
C GLY A 18 -31.62 22.95 15.77
N GLN A 19 -30.69 23.88 15.54
CA GLN A 19 -29.53 24.26 16.37
C GLN A 19 -28.58 23.13 16.78
N GLU A 20 -27.56 22.90 15.95
CA GLU A 20 -26.27 22.37 16.40
C GLU A 20 -25.63 23.44 17.30
N GLY A 21 -25.21 23.06 18.52
CA GLY A 21 -24.63 23.99 19.50
C GLY A 21 -23.37 24.71 19.00
N GLU A 22 -22.88 25.70 19.74
CA GLU A 22 -21.68 26.45 19.34
C GLU A 22 -20.45 25.54 19.33
N ILE A 23 -19.64 25.61 18.26
CA ILE A 23 -18.42 24.80 18.13
C ILE A 23 -17.36 25.39 19.06
N THR A 24 -16.87 24.58 19.99
CA THR A 24 -15.84 24.97 20.95
C THR A 24 -14.51 24.31 20.57
N PRO A 25 -13.43 25.06 20.29
CA PRO A 25 -12.13 24.46 20.02
C PRO A 25 -11.58 23.78 21.28
N LEU A 26 -10.98 22.60 21.09
CA LEU A 26 -10.36 21.85 22.19
C LEU A 26 -9.18 22.62 22.78
N SER A 27 -8.30 23.12 21.92
CA SER A 27 -7.14 23.95 22.28
C SER A 27 -6.86 24.96 21.17
N GLN A 28 -6.16 26.04 21.49
CA GLN A 28 -5.64 26.97 20.46
C GLN A 28 -4.67 26.29 19.48
N LYS A 29 -4.11 25.13 19.84
CA LYS A 29 -3.14 24.37 19.03
C LYS A 29 -3.78 23.50 17.95
N VAL A 30 -4.99 23.01 18.23
CA VAL A 30 -5.74 22.05 17.40
C VAL A 30 -6.73 22.77 16.48
N GLY A 31 -7.19 23.97 16.86
CA GLY A 31 -8.20 24.70 16.10
C GLY A 31 -9.62 24.18 16.36
N LEU A 32 -10.51 24.31 15.36
CA LEU A 32 -11.95 24.00 15.50
C LEU A 32 -12.27 22.50 15.33
N THR A 33 -11.41 21.77 14.64
CA THR A 33 -11.50 20.34 14.38
C THR A 33 -10.25 19.66 14.89
N LEU A 34 -10.39 18.54 15.57
CA LEU A 34 -9.28 17.67 15.91
C LEU A 34 -9.07 16.69 14.75
N ASP A 35 -7.93 16.78 14.07
CA ASP A 35 -7.59 15.88 12.96
C ASP A 35 -6.98 14.57 13.47
N ALA A 36 -6.88 13.56 12.59
CA ALA A 36 -6.36 12.24 12.95
C ALA A 36 -4.90 12.28 13.45
N GLU A 37 -4.04 13.08 12.81
CA GLU A 37 -2.64 13.19 13.23
C GLU A 37 -2.52 13.84 14.61
N GLU A 38 -3.35 14.84 14.87
CA GLU A 38 -3.39 15.54 16.15
C GLU A 38 -3.99 14.66 17.25
N ASN A 39 -5.02 13.86 16.95
CA ASN A 39 -5.59 12.90 17.88
C ASN A 39 -4.55 11.86 18.31
N LEU A 40 -3.76 11.35 17.36
CA LEU A 40 -2.71 10.38 17.64
C LEU A 40 -1.56 11.00 18.45
N PHE A 41 -1.14 12.22 18.08
CA PHE A 41 -0.05 12.92 18.78
C PHE A 41 -0.44 13.26 20.22
N TYR A 42 -1.65 13.81 20.42
CA TYR A 42 -2.12 14.26 21.73
C TYR A 42 -2.79 13.16 22.57
N ASN A 43 -3.03 11.98 21.98
CA ASN A 43 -3.69 10.83 22.61
C ASN A 43 -5.08 11.16 23.18
N VAL A 44 -5.92 11.86 22.42
CA VAL A 44 -7.23 12.35 22.90
C VAL A 44 -8.27 11.22 22.93
N PHE A 45 -8.43 10.49 21.83
CA PHE A 45 -9.31 9.35 21.68
C PHE A 45 -8.50 8.10 21.33
N LEU A 46 -8.23 7.27 22.35
CA LEU A 46 -7.51 5.99 22.20
C LEU A 46 -8.45 4.80 22.04
N ASP A 47 -9.74 4.99 22.30
CA ASP A 47 -10.75 3.94 22.31
C ASP A 47 -11.55 3.83 21.00
N ILE A 48 -11.20 4.65 19.99
CA ILE A 48 -11.91 4.75 18.72
C ILE A 48 -10.96 4.38 17.59
N ASP A 49 -11.09 3.15 17.11
CA ASP A 49 -10.39 2.68 15.92
C ASP A 49 -10.88 3.44 14.67
N GLY A 50 -9.95 3.82 13.79
CA GLY A 50 -10.29 4.52 12.55
C GLY A 50 -10.73 5.97 12.74
N PHE A 51 -10.32 6.62 13.83
CA PHE A 51 -10.57 8.04 14.06
C PHE A 51 -10.10 8.89 12.87
N GLU A 52 -10.99 9.73 12.35
CA GLU A 52 -10.70 10.64 11.24
C GLU A 52 -10.67 12.08 11.72
N SER A 53 -11.74 12.52 12.38
CA SER A 53 -11.81 13.86 12.95
C SER A 53 -12.81 13.96 14.10
N ALA A 54 -12.69 14.99 14.93
CA ALA A 54 -13.71 15.32 15.92
C ALA A 54 -13.99 16.81 16.01
N GLN A 55 -15.25 17.13 16.28
CA GLN A 55 -15.73 18.47 16.59
C GLN A 55 -16.46 18.46 17.93
N PHE A 56 -16.19 19.47 18.77
CA PHE A 56 -16.85 19.63 20.06
C PHE A 56 -17.89 20.73 19.96
N TYR A 57 -19.10 20.45 20.45
CA TYR A 57 -20.21 21.39 20.49
C TYR A 57 -20.65 21.60 21.93
N GLU A 58 -20.74 22.85 22.37
CA GLU A 58 -21.34 23.18 23.65
C GLU A 58 -22.87 23.10 23.54
N MET A 59 -23.48 22.21 24.33
CA MET A 59 -24.93 22.05 24.35
C MET A 59 -25.55 22.79 25.55
N SER A 60 -24.81 22.91 26.65
CA SER A 60 -25.16 23.72 27.82
C SER A 60 -23.90 24.01 28.65
N ILE A 61 -24.02 24.90 29.63
CA ILE A 61 -22.94 25.31 30.57
C ILE A 61 -22.23 24.11 31.22
N HIS A 62 -22.90 22.94 31.30
CA HIS A 62 -22.38 21.76 31.97
C HIS A 62 -22.08 20.58 31.03
N THR A 63 -22.41 20.66 29.73
CA THR A 63 -22.34 19.52 28.82
C THR A 63 -21.81 19.90 27.45
N VAL A 64 -20.80 19.17 27.01
CA VAL A 64 -20.18 19.25 25.69
C VAL A 64 -20.43 17.94 24.95
N ILE A 65 -20.71 18.01 23.65
CA ILE A 65 -20.87 16.85 22.78
C ILE A 65 -19.71 16.81 21.80
N ALA A 66 -18.95 15.72 21.80
CA ALA A 66 -17.99 15.42 20.74
C ALA A 66 -18.71 14.67 19.62
N ARG A 67 -18.75 15.24 18.42
CA ARG A 67 -19.10 14.54 17.18
C ARG A 67 -17.81 13.99 16.60
N ILE A 68 -17.69 12.68 16.58
CA ILE A 68 -16.49 11.98 16.19
C ILE A 68 -16.80 11.30 14.85
N SER A 69 -16.06 11.68 13.82
CA SER A 69 -16.04 10.97 12.55
C SER A 69 -14.98 9.87 12.63
N PHE A 70 -15.38 8.65 12.33
CA PHE A 70 -14.50 7.51 12.29
C PHE A 70 -14.89 6.60 11.14
N VAL A 71 -13.91 5.95 10.54
CA VAL A 71 -14.11 4.99 9.46
C VAL A 71 -14.28 3.61 10.08
N GLN A 72 -15.40 2.97 9.78
CA GLN A 72 -15.67 1.60 10.20
C GLN A 72 -16.31 0.85 9.05
N TYR A 73 -15.72 -0.26 8.62
CA TYR A 73 -16.12 -1.01 7.44
C TYR A 73 -16.10 -0.16 6.16
N SER A 74 -15.04 0.65 5.98
CA SER A 74 -14.86 1.58 4.84
C SER A 74 -15.99 2.59 4.62
N GLN A 75 -16.83 2.77 5.63
CA GLN A 75 -17.89 3.77 5.65
C GLN A 75 -17.57 4.80 6.73
N GLN A 76 -17.66 6.08 6.36
CA GLN A 76 -17.57 7.17 7.32
C GLN A 76 -18.81 7.12 8.22
N LYS A 77 -18.59 6.88 9.51
CA LYS A 77 -19.63 6.92 10.53
C LYS A 77 -19.37 8.08 11.46
N THR A 78 -20.47 8.58 12.02
CA THR A 78 -20.40 9.63 13.03
C THR A 78 -20.98 9.12 14.34
N SER A 79 -20.18 9.20 15.39
CA SER A 79 -20.63 8.98 16.76
C SER A 79 -20.78 10.32 17.47
N LYS A 80 -21.70 10.39 18.43
CA LYS A 80 -21.85 11.53 19.33
C LYS A 80 -21.58 11.06 20.75
N ARG A 81 -20.54 11.58 21.38
CA ARG A 81 -20.23 11.30 22.78
C ARG A 81 -20.51 12.52 23.64
N LYS A 82 -21.21 12.32 24.76
CA LYS A 82 -21.50 13.38 25.73
C LYS A 82 -20.43 13.39 26.80
N TYR A 83 -19.91 14.57 27.08
CA TYR A 83 -18.93 14.84 28.13
C TYR A 83 -19.49 15.87 29.10
N LYS A 84 -19.16 15.72 30.38
CA LYS A 84 -19.34 16.81 31.34
C LYS A 84 -18.33 17.90 31.05
N MET A 85 -18.69 19.15 31.33
CA MET A 85 -17.77 20.29 31.13
C MET A 85 -16.40 20.07 31.82
N MET A 86 -16.40 19.48 33.02
CA MET A 86 -15.15 19.15 33.73
C MET A 86 -14.29 18.09 33.02
N GLU A 87 -14.90 17.14 32.32
CA GLU A 87 -14.16 16.14 31.54
C GLU A 87 -13.55 16.79 30.30
N PHE A 88 -14.30 17.67 29.65
CA PHE A 88 -13.81 18.48 28.53
C PHE A 88 -12.63 19.38 28.93
N LEU A 89 -12.72 20.07 30.07
CA LEU A 89 -11.63 20.92 30.57
C LEU A 89 -10.36 20.12 30.89
N ARG A 90 -10.49 18.89 31.40
CA ARG A 90 -9.33 18.00 31.62
C ARG A 90 -8.69 17.56 30.31
N MET A 91 -9.50 17.23 29.29
CA MET A 91 -8.97 16.92 27.96
C MET A 91 -8.23 18.11 27.37
N LYS A 92 -8.81 19.31 27.49
CA LYS A 92 -8.17 20.56 27.07
C LYS A 92 -6.84 20.80 27.76
N GLU A 93 -6.79 20.69 29.08
CA GLU A 93 -5.57 20.85 29.87
C GLU A 93 -4.48 19.85 29.45
N ALA A 94 -4.86 18.57 29.22
CA ALA A 94 -3.93 17.53 28.78
C ALA A 94 -3.30 17.83 27.40
N VAL A 95 -4.05 18.46 26.49
CA VAL A 95 -3.53 18.90 25.19
C VAL A 95 -2.68 20.17 25.34
N ASP A 96 -3.10 21.11 26.20
CA ASP A 96 -2.42 22.39 26.39
C ASP A 96 -1.02 22.23 27.02
N VAL A 97 -0.78 21.20 27.83
CA VAL A 97 0.53 20.90 28.43
C VAL A 97 1.52 20.33 27.41
N GLN A 98 1.06 19.66 26.36
CA GLN A 98 1.89 19.02 25.34
C GLN A 98 2.48 20.03 24.35
N PRO A 99 3.61 19.74 23.67
CA PRO A 99 4.17 20.65 22.67
C PRO A 99 3.23 20.85 21.46
N ILE A 100 3.45 21.92 20.71
CA ILE A 100 2.75 22.14 19.43
C ILE A 100 3.28 21.13 18.42
N ILE A 101 2.37 20.46 17.70
CA ILE A 101 2.74 19.51 16.65
C ILE A 101 3.52 20.21 15.52
N THR A 102 4.72 19.72 15.20
CA THR A 102 5.52 20.25 14.09
C THR A 102 5.19 19.54 12.77
N ALA A 103 5.64 20.10 11.64
CA ALA A 103 5.47 19.45 10.34
C ALA A 103 6.22 18.11 10.24
N GLU A 104 7.34 17.96 10.94
CA GLU A 104 8.11 16.72 11.02
C GLU A 104 7.35 15.65 11.83
N ASP A 105 6.74 16.05 12.95
CA ASP A 105 5.89 15.14 13.75
C ASP A 105 4.68 14.65 12.95
N ARG A 106 4.07 15.53 12.14
CA ARG A 106 2.97 15.14 11.22
C ARG A 106 3.43 14.12 10.19
N LEU A 107 4.66 14.24 9.68
CA LEU A 107 5.23 13.28 8.74
C LEU A 107 5.49 11.93 9.41
N LEU A 108 6.06 11.90 10.62
CA LEU A 108 6.28 10.66 11.37
C LEU A 108 4.96 9.92 11.68
N VAL A 109 3.90 10.67 12.00
CA VAL A 109 2.55 10.09 12.18
C VAL A 109 2.00 9.57 10.86
N LYS A 110 2.26 10.25 9.74
CA LYS A 110 1.84 9.84 8.40
C LYS A 110 2.57 8.59 7.89
N GLU A 111 3.84 8.40 8.26
CA GLU A 111 4.58 7.15 8.02
C GLU A 111 3.95 5.96 8.76
N ASN A 112 3.23 6.23 9.85
CA ASN A 112 2.42 5.23 10.59
C ASN A 112 1.05 4.94 9.92
N LEU A 113 0.74 5.55 8.75
CA LEU A 113 -0.49 5.33 7.95
C LEU A 113 -0.21 4.55 6.65
N THR A 114 0.73 3.61 6.68
CA THR A 114 1.21 2.83 5.53
C THR A 114 0.07 2.14 4.76
N TYR A 115 -1.02 1.77 5.43
CA TYR A 115 -2.24 1.25 4.80
C TYR A 115 -2.86 2.18 3.74
N LEU A 116 -2.80 3.51 3.90
CA LEU A 116 -3.43 4.46 2.97
C LEU A 116 -2.76 4.51 1.60
N GLN A 117 -1.46 4.19 1.54
CA GLN A 117 -0.67 4.18 0.31
C GLN A 117 -0.57 2.78 -0.31
N THR A 118 -1.14 1.76 0.35
CA THR A 118 -0.99 0.37 -0.07
C THR A 118 -1.50 0.14 -1.49
N ASP A 119 -2.67 0.66 -1.83
CA ASP A 119 -3.24 0.50 -3.17
C ASP A 119 -2.40 1.21 -4.24
N GLU A 120 -1.86 2.39 -3.94
CA GLU A 120 -0.97 3.15 -4.83
C GLU A 120 0.36 2.43 -5.04
N ILE A 121 0.97 1.93 -3.96
CA ILE A 121 2.24 1.18 -4.02
C ILE A 121 2.06 -0.11 -4.81
N LEU A 122 1.01 -0.90 -4.51
CA LEU A 122 0.76 -2.18 -5.15
C LEU A 122 0.37 -2.02 -6.63
N SER A 123 -0.40 -0.99 -6.98
CA SER A 123 -0.71 -0.67 -8.38
C SER A 123 0.49 -0.12 -9.15
N GLY A 124 1.47 0.48 -8.46
CA GLY A 124 2.72 0.93 -9.05
C GLY A 124 3.74 -0.19 -9.32
N ILE A 125 3.53 -1.41 -8.81
CA ILE A 125 4.43 -2.54 -9.07
C ILE A 125 4.27 -2.98 -10.54
N GLN A 126 5.39 -3.12 -11.25
CA GLN A 126 5.38 -3.60 -12.62
C GLN A 126 4.83 -5.04 -12.70
N GLU A 127 3.92 -5.26 -13.65
CA GLU A 127 3.42 -6.60 -13.99
C GLU A 127 4.53 -7.50 -14.53
N ASP A 128 4.31 -8.82 -14.45
CA ASP A 128 5.25 -9.87 -14.86
C ASP A 128 6.56 -9.93 -14.05
N GLN A 129 6.58 -9.32 -12.87
CA GLN A 129 7.74 -9.30 -12.01
C GLN A 129 7.72 -10.42 -10.96
N TYR A 130 8.90 -11.01 -10.70
CA TYR A 130 9.05 -11.98 -9.61
C TYR A 130 8.98 -11.30 -8.23
N VAL A 131 8.03 -11.72 -7.41
CA VAL A 131 7.77 -11.21 -6.06
C VAL A 131 7.82 -12.32 -5.02
N THR A 132 8.08 -11.94 -3.78
CA THR A 132 7.94 -12.83 -2.62
C THR A 132 6.92 -12.22 -1.68
N ILE A 133 5.88 -12.98 -1.36
CA ILE A 133 4.83 -12.56 -0.44
C ILE A 133 4.92 -13.41 0.83
N TYR A 134 4.81 -12.75 1.98
CA TYR A 134 4.50 -13.40 3.24
C TYR A 134 3.01 -13.26 3.48
N HIS A 135 2.35 -14.40 3.61
CA HIS A 135 0.93 -14.48 3.89
C HIS A 135 0.70 -14.40 5.40
N ARG A 136 -0.41 -13.80 5.83
CA ARG A 136 -0.81 -13.66 7.24
C ARG A 136 -0.82 -14.99 8.02
N SER A 137 -1.04 -16.10 7.33
CA SER A 137 -0.95 -17.45 7.91
C SER A 137 0.47 -17.93 8.21
N GLY A 138 1.51 -17.12 7.95
CA GLY A 138 2.93 -17.48 8.03
C GLY A 138 3.47 -18.25 6.81
N ARG A 139 2.65 -18.45 5.76
CA ARG A 139 3.11 -19.12 4.52
C ARG A 139 3.87 -18.13 3.65
N ARG A 140 5.02 -18.57 3.12
CA ARG A 140 5.75 -17.80 2.11
C ARG A 140 5.35 -18.25 0.70
N ILE A 141 4.89 -17.29 -0.11
CA ILE A 141 4.48 -17.50 -1.49
C ILE A 141 5.52 -16.82 -2.39
N ARG A 142 5.96 -17.53 -3.44
CA ARG A 142 6.94 -17.02 -4.39
C ARG A 142 6.44 -17.27 -5.80
N GLY A 143 6.49 -16.25 -6.63
CA GLY A 143 5.97 -16.34 -7.98
C GLY A 143 6.06 -15.01 -8.72
N THR A 144 5.44 -14.97 -9.88
CA THR A 144 5.39 -13.78 -10.72
C THR A 144 4.07 -13.05 -10.49
N LEU A 145 4.12 -11.76 -10.13
CA LEU A 145 2.94 -10.91 -10.04
C LEU A 145 2.42 -10.68 -11.46
N LYS A 146 1.17 -11.08 -11.71
CA LYS A 146 0.51 -10.89 -13.01
C LYS A 146 -0.33 -9.63 -13.04
N GLU A 147 -1.11 -9.44 -12.00
CA GLU A 147 -2.06 -8.34 -11.93
C GLU A 147 -2.32 -8.01 -10.47
N TYR A 148 -2.51 -6.73 -10.21
CA TYR A 148 -3.09 -6.23 -8.98
C TYR A 148 -4.37 -5.47 -9.34
N GLY A 149 -5.51 -5.95 -8.84
CA GLY A 149 -6.81 -5.38 -9.16
C GLY A 149 -7.90 -5.87 -8.23
N ASN A 150 -8.92 -5.05 -7.99
CA ASN A 150 -10.03 -5.36 -7.08
C ASN A 150 -9.55 -5.85 -5.70
N LYS A 151 -8.51 -5.20 -5.14
CA LYS A 151 -7.86 -5.58 -3.88
C LYS A 151 -7.32 -7.02 -3.84
N ASN A 152 -6.97 -7.59 -4.99
CA ASN A 152 -6.38 -8.92 -5.09
C ASN A 152 -5.08 -8.89 -5.87
N LEU A 153 -4.07 -9.59 -5.35
CA LEU A 153 -2.82 -9.90 -6.02
C LEU A 153 -2.96 -11.25 -6.72
N ILE A 154 -2.74 -11.28 -8.02
CA ILE A 154 -2.73 -12.51 -8.82
C ILE A 154 -1.28 -12.93 -9.04
N ILE A 155 -0.89 -14.04 -8.43
CA ILE A 155 0.49 -14.54 -8.46
C ILE A 155 0.55 -15.86 -9.24
N GLN A 156 1.37 -15.88 -10.28
CA GLN A 156 1.71 -17.12 -10.97
C GLN A 156 2.83 -17.84 -10.22
N THR A 157 2.47 -18.93 -9.56
CA THR A 157 3.43 -19.89 -9.01
C THR A 157 3.78 -20.95 -10.07
N PRO A 158 4.80 -21.79 -9.86
CA PRO A 158 5.13 -22.86 -10.81
C PRO A 158 4.00 -23.87 -11.05
N VAL A 159 3.05 -24.00 -10.12
CA VAL A 159 2.01 -25.04 -10.13
C VAL A 159 0.63 -24.47 -10.45
N SER A 160 0.34 -23.24 -10.00
CA SER A 160 -0.99 -22.64 -10.16
C SER A 160 -0.95 -21.10 -10.11
N LEU A 161 -2.06 -20.49 -10.55
CA LEU A 161 -2.36 -19.09 -10.27
C LEU A 161 -3.00 -18.99 -8.87
N GLU A 162 -2.32 -18.34 -7.95
CA GLU A 162 -2.83 -18.05 -6.61
C GLU A 162 -3.39 -16.62 -6.57
N LYS A 163 -4.59 -16.45 -6.02
CA LYS A 163 -5.19 -15.14 -5.76
C LYS A 163 -5.09 -14.85 -4.27
N ILE A 164 -4.44 -13.74 -3.91
CA ILE A 164 -4.20 -13.35 -2.53
C ILE A 164 -4.83 -11.98 -2.32
N PRO A 165 -5.82 -11.82 -1.43
CA PRO A 165 -6.33 -10.50 -1.12
C PRO A 165 -5.31 -9.69 -0.31
N ILE A 166 -5.35 -8.36 -0.39
CA ILE A 166 -4.36 -7.49 0.29
C ILE A 166 -4.33 -7.72 1.80
N TRP A 167 -5.49 -7.92 2.43
CA TRP A 167 -5.60 -8.13 3.88
C TRP A 167 -4.99 -9.45 4.38
N ASP A 168 -4.66 -10.37 3.47
CA ASP A 168 -3.94 -11.59 3.82
C ASP A 168 -2.43 -11.50 3.47
N MET A 169 -1.97 -10.37 2.95
CA MET A 169 -0.58 -10.08 2.62
C MET A 169 0.10 -9.32 3.76
N GLU A 170 0.93 -10.01 4.54
CA GLU A 170 1.73 -9.40 5.60
C GLU A 170 2.89 -8.58 5.04
N SER A 171 3.55 -9.09 4.00
CA SER A 171 4.57 -8.30 3.29
C SER A 171 4.78 -8.79 1.86
N ILE A 172 5.27 -7.89 1.03
CA ILE A 172 5.69 -8.15 -0.34
C ILE A 172 7.09 -7.60 -0.58
N SER A 173 7.94 -8.42 -1.17
CA SER A 173 9.24 -7.99 -1.68
C SER A 173 9.17 -7.91 -3.20
N TYR A 174 9.41 -6.72 -3.73
CA TYR A 174 9.45 -6.42 -5.16
C TYR A 174 10.71 -5.61 -5.49
N ARG A 175 10.77 -5.02 -6.69
CA ARG A 175 11.83 -4.12 -7.13
C ARG A 175 11.16 -2.99 -7.88
N GLU A 176 11.42 -1.76 -7.50
CA GLU A 176 10.84 -0.56 -8.15
C GLU A 176 11.41 -0.30 -9.55
N GLY A 177 12.61 -0.81 -9.82
CA GLY A 177 13.25 -0.67 -11.11
C GLY A 177 14.44 -1.61 -11.29
N ILE A 178 14.85 -1.78 -12.54
CA ILE A 178 16.05 -2.54 -12.89
C ILE A 178 17.22 -1.56 -13.00
N ASN A 179 18.17 -1.66 -12.09
CA ASN A 179 19.40 -0.89 -12.15
C ASN A 179 20.29 -1.44 -13.29
N TYR A 180 20.51 -0.61 -14.30
CA TYR A 180 21.36 -0.96 -15.43
C TYR A 180 22.83 -0.77 -15.07
N GLN A 181 23.54 -1.87 -14.82
CA GLN A 181 24.98 -1.81 -14.57
C GLN A 181 25.77 -1.90 -15.86
N SER A 182 26.02 -0.75 -16.49
CA SER A 182 26.72 -0.67 -17.78
C SER A 182 28.11 -1.33 -17.77
N ASN A 183 28.82 -1.31 -16.64
CA ASN A 183 30.18 -1.84 -16.52
C ASN A 183 30.26 -3.36 -16.73
N TRP A 184 29.19 -4.09 -16.44
CA TRP A 184 29.14 -5.55 -16.60
C TRP A 184 28.67 -6.01 -17.99
N LYS A 185 28.27 -5.07 -18.87
CA LYS A 185 27.79 -5.39 -20.22
C LYS A 185 28.84 -6.13 -21.04
N PHE A 186 29.99 -5.50 -21.29
CA PHE A 186 31.03 -6.12 -22.13
C PHE A 186 31.62 -7.39 -21.51
N PRO A 187 31.93 -7.45 -20.19
CA PRO A 187 32.39 -8.69 -19.57
C PRO A 187 31.42 -9.86 -19.75
N LEU A 188 30.12 -9.67 -19.50
CA LEU A 188 29.14 -10.76 -19.61
C LEU A 188 28.98 -11.26 -21.06
N TYR A 189 29.03 -10.35 -22.04
CA TYR A 189 29.01 -10.75 -23.45
C TYR A 189 30.27 -11.55 -23.83
N ALA A 190 31.44 -11.11 -23.36
CA ALA A 190 32.69 -11.84 -23.62
C ALA A 190 32.69 -13.23 -22.98
N PHE A 191 32.23 -13.36 -21.73
CA PHE A 191 32.10 -14.65 -21.06
C PHE A 191 31.09 -15.57 -21.76
N SER A 192 29.95 -15.04 -22.19
CA SER A 192 28.94 -15.84 -22.88
C SER A 192 29.41 -16.30 -24.26
N ALA A 193 30.12 -15.45 -25.02
CA ALA A 193 30.77 -15.83 -26.27
C ALA A 193 31.80 -16.94 -26.07
N LEU A 194 32.63 -16.83 -25.04
CA LEU A 194 33.62 -17.86 -24.71
C LEU A 194 32.96 -19.18 -24.30
N ALA A 195 31.89 -19.13 -23.52
CA ALA A 195 31.12 -20.32 -23.17
C ALA A 195 30.52 -21.00 -24.42
N GLY A 196 29.98 -20.21 -25.36
CA GLY A 196 29.51 -20.70 -26.66
C GLY A 196 30.62 -21.37 -27.49
N LEU A 197 31.83 -20.81 -27.48
CA LEU A 197 33.00 -21.40 -28.12
C LEU A 197 33.39 -22.74 -27.46
N ILE A 198 33.43 -22.80 -26.13
CA ILE A 198 33.75 -24.03 -25.39
C ILE A 198 32.73 -25.14 -25.69
N LEU A 199 31.43 -24.81 -25.73
CA LEU A 199 30.39 -25.77 -26.09
C LEU A 199 30.55 -26.26 -27.53
N ALA A 200 30.86 -25.37 -28.47
CA ALA A 200 31.13 -25.75 -29.86
C ALA A 200 32.40 -26.60 -29.99
N GLU A 201 33.43 -26.34 -29.19
CA GLU A 201 34.64 -27.16 -29.17
C GLU A 201 34.37 -28.56 -28.65
N SER A 202 33.61 -28.68 -27.56
CA SER A 202 33.16 -29.97 -27.03
C SER A 202 32.34 -30.75 -28.06
N TRP A 203 31.46 -30.07 -28.80
CA TRP A 203 30.70 -30.67 -29.89
C TRP A 203 31.60 -31.15 -31.04
N ASN A 204 32.61 -30.36 -31.41
CA ASN A 204 33.60 -30.72 -32.42
C ASN A 204 34.44 -31.93 -32.00
N GLU A 205 34.82 -32.02 -30.73
CA GLU A 205 35.56 -33.16 -30.19
C GLU A 205 34.73 -34.46 -30.24
N GLN A 206 33.43 -34.35 -29.97
CA GLN A 206 32.50 -35.48 -30.03
C GLN A 206 32.22 -35.94 -31.47
N THR A 207 31.99 -35.01 -32.40
CA THR A 207 31.56 -35.33 -33.78
C THR A 207 32.74 -35.51 -34.75
N ARG A 208 33.93 -35.02 -34.40
CA ARG A 208 35.17 -35.05 -35.21
C ARG A 208 34.98 -34.66 -36.68
N PRO A 209 34.39 -33.47 -36.97
CA PRO A 209 34.12 -33.05 -38.33
C PRO A 209 35.41 -32.58 -39.05
N HIS A 210 35.33 -32.36 -40.37
CA HIS A 210 36.44 -31.77 -41.13
C HIS A 210 36.78 -30.35 -40.65
N ILE A 211 38.02 -29.92 -40.91
CA ILE A 211 38.59 -28.67 -40.37
C ILE A 211 37.75 -27.42 -40.71
N ASP A 212 37.16 -27.35 -41.90
CA ASP A 212 36.31 -26.23 -42.31
C ASP A 212 35.04 -26.15 -41.44
N SER A 213 34.43 -27.31 -41.16
CA SER A 213 33.26 -27.42 -40.29
C SER A 213 33.61 -27.12 -38.82
N VAL A 214 34.83 -27.45 -38.36
CA VAL A 214 35.30 -27.09 -37.01
C VAL A 214 35.29 -25.57 -36.83
N TRP A 215 35.84 -24.83 -37.79
CA TRP A 215 35.85 -23.36 -37.76
C TRP A 215 34.44 -22.78 -37.87
N TYR A 216 33.59 -23.33 -38.74
CA TYR A 216 32.19 -22.93 -38.85
C TYR A 216 31.44 -23.10 -37.51
N ASN A 217 31.58 -24.25 -36.85
CA ASN A 217 30.93 -24.54 -35.58
C ASN A 217 31.44 -23.62 -34.45
N ARG A 218 32.75 -23.33 -34.39
CA ARG A 218 33.33 -22.38 -33.42
C ARG A 218 32.75 -20.98 -33.59
N PHE A 219 32.66 -20.50 -34.82
CA PHE A 219 32.08 -19.20 -35.14
C PHE A 219 30.60 -19.15 -34.75
N LEU A 220 29.84 -20.17 -35.14
CA LEU A 220 28.42 -20.29 -34.82
C LEU A 220 28.18 -20.36 -33.30
N GLY A 221 28.99 -21.13 -32.57
CA GLY A 221 28.95 -21.23 -31.12
C GLY A 221 29.26 -19.91 -30.42
N SER A 222 30.30 -19.20 -30.86
CA SER A 222 30.65 -17.88 -30.35
C SER A 222 29.54 -16.86 -30.59
N MET A 223 28.92 -16.89 -31.78
CA MET A 223 27.82 -16.00 -32.13
C MET A 223 26.55 -16.33 -31.33
N ALA A 224 26.21 -17.60 -31.17
CA ALA A 224 25.12 -18.03 -30.30
C ALA A 224 25.35 -17.62 -28.85
N GLY A 225 26.60 -17.72 -28.36
CA GLY A 225 27.01 -17.22 -27.05
C GLY A 225 26.83 -15.70 -26.92
N LEU A 226 27.23 -14.91 -27.91
CA LEU A 226 27.00 -13.46 -27.89
C LEU A 226 25.51 -13.09 -27.82
N LEU A 227 24.67 -13.79 -28.60
CA LEU A 227 23.21 -13.59 -28.57
C LEU A 227 22.63 -13.99 -27.21
N ALA A 228 23.06 -15.10 -26.63
CA ALA A 228 22.67 -15.48 -25.27
C ALA A 228 23.19 -14.49 -24.22
N GLY A 229 24.32 -13.82 -24.48
CA GLY A 229 24.92 -12.82 -23.63
C GLY A 229 24.02 -11.61 -23.37
N SER A 230 23.16 -11.22 -24.33
CA SER A 230 22.19 -10.13 -24.09
C SER A 230 21.14 -10.50 -23.05
N GLU A 231 20.61 -11.72 -23.11
CA GLU A 231 19.66 -12.25 -22.14
C GLU A 231 20.30 -12.47 -20.77
N ALA A 232 21.54 -12.99 -20.76
CA ALA A 232 22.32 -13.16 -19.54
C ALA A 232 22.57 -11.81 -18.85
N PHE A 233 22.87 -10.76 -19.61
CA PHE A 233 23.06 -9.42 -19.08
C PHE A 233 21.77 -8.81 -18.51
N GLN A 234 20.65 -8.96 -19.21
CA GLN A 234 19.35 -8.52 -18.69
C GLN A 234 19.01 -9.25 -17.38
N THR A 235 19.17 -10.58 -17.36
CA THR A 235 18.97 -11.40 -16.17
C THR A 235 19.88 -10.97 -15.02
N PHE A 236 21.15 -10.70 -15.31
CA PHE A 236 22.11 -10.21 -14.32
C PHE A 236 21.67 -8.88 -13.70
N ASN A 237 21.23 -7.93 -14.52
CA ASN A 237 20.73 -6.64 -14.01
C ASN A 237 19.48 -6.86 -13.13
N VAL A 238 18.55 -7.74 -13.52
CA VAL A 238 17.37 -8.07 -12.70
C VAL A 238 17.78 -8.70 -11.36
N LEU A 239 18.74 -9.63 -11.37
CA LEU A 239 19.16 -10.34 -10.15
C LEU A 239 19.91 -9.43 -9.18
N THR A 240 20.77 -8.55 -9.69
CA THR A 240 21.59 -7.62 -8.89
C THR A 240 20.85 -6.37 -8.45
N SER A 241 19.70 -6.06 -9.08
CA SER A 241 18.87 -4.92 -8.68
C SER A 241 18.34 -5.09 -7.25
N PRO A 242 18.38 -4.01 -6.44
CA PRO A 242 17.93 -4.04 -5.06
C PRO A 242 16.45 -4.40 -4.98
N LYS A 243 16.09 -5.13 -3.92
CA LYS A 243 14.70 -5.45 -3.62
C LYS A 243 14.17 -4.44 -2.62
N THR A 244 12.98 -3.93 -2.90
CA THR A 244 12.19 -3.12 -1.98
C THR A 244 11.29 -4.05 -1.17
N PHE A 245 11.08 -3.68 0.09
CA PHE A 245 10.29 -4.47 1.03
C PHE A 245 9.17 -3.59 1.56
N PHE A 246 7.94 -4.07 1.39
CA PHE A 246 6.74 -3.43 1.87
C PHE A 246 6.03 -4.38 2.82
N ALA A 247 5.64 -3.91 4.00
CA ALA A 247 5.00 -4.72 5.02
C ALA A 247 3.81 -3.98 5.63
N LEU A 248 2.82 -4.76 6.05
CA LEU A 248 1.61 -4.33 6.70
C LEU A 248 1.54 -4.96 8.09
N THR A 249 1.14 -4.17 9.07
CA THR A 249 0.82 -4.70 10.40
C THR A 249 -0.50 -5.46 10.38
N PRO A 250 -0.76 -6.37 11.35
CA PRO A 250 -2.05 -7.06 11.45
C PRO A 250 -3.25 -6.12 11.53
N GLU A 251 -3.09 -4.98 12.21
CA GLU A 251 -4.13 -3.96 12.33
C GLU A 251 -4.43 -3.29 10.98
N GLU A 252 -3.39 -2.98 10.19
CA GLU A 252 -3.53 -2.41 8.85
C GLU A 252 -4.15 -3.40 7.85
N MET A 253 -3.74 -4.67 7.93
CA MET A 253 -4.35 -5.75 7.14
C MET A 253 -5.85 -5.86 7.40
N ASP A 254 -6.27 -5.81 8.66
CA ASP A 254 -7.69 -5.88 9.03
C ASP A 254 -8.47 -4.66 8.52
N ARG A 255 -7.86 -3.47 8.51
CA ARG A 255 -8.45 -2.25 7.93
C ARG A 255 -8.65 -2.33 6.41
N LEU A 256 -7.83 -3.08 5.69
CA LEU A 256 -7.90 -3.20 4.22
C LEU A 256 -9.00 -4.14 3.70
N LYS A 257 -9.52 -5.01 4.58
CA LYS A 257 -10.62 -5.95 4.29
C LYS A 257 -11.95 -5.27 4.01
N GLU A 258 -12.08 -4.05 4.50
CA GLU A 258 -13.30 -3.25 4.50
C GLU A 258 -13.47 -2.46 3.20
#